data_AF-A0A060C2I5-F1
#
_entry.id   AF-A0A060C2I5-F1
#
_cell.length_a   1.000
_cell.length_b   1.000
_cell.length_c   1.000
_cell.angle_alpha   90.00
_cell.angle_beta   90.00
_cell.angle_gamma   90.00
#
_symmetry.space_group_name_H-M   'P 1'
#
loop_
_entity.id
_entity.type
_entity.pdbx_description
1 polymer ?
#
loop_
_entity_poly.entity_id
_entity_poly.type
_entity_poly.pdbx_seq_one_letter_code
_entity_poly.pdbx_strand_id
1 'polypeptide(L)'
;MPKDALHAGGVEHRDVHNAYGMYYHAATVQGLAERGRRECGGARPFVLTRAYFAGSQRHGPAWMGDNAASWDHLALSVRMLLSSSAAGMPHNGADVGGFFGNPSVEL
;
A
#
# COMPACT_ATOMS: atom_id res chain seq x y z
N MET A 1 -2.75 -12.75 -11.57
CA MET A 1 -3.96 -13.37 -12.15
C MET A 1 -3.85 -13.38 -13.66
N PRO A 2 -4.31 -14.45 -14.36
CA PRO A 2 -4.47 -14.44 -15.81
C PRO A 2 -5.19 -13.21 -16.33
N LYS A 3 -4.79 -12.73 -17.51
CA LYS A 3 -5.29 -11.48 -18.11
C LYS A 3 -6.76 -11.56 -18.53
N ASP A 4 -7.20 -12.75 -18.90
CA ASP A 4 -8.54 -13.15 -19.36
C ASP A 4 -9.49 -13.58 -18.23
N ALA A 5 -9.00 -13.58 -16.97
CA ALA A 5 -9.88 -13.83 -15.83
C ALA A 5 -10.93 -12.72 -15.74
N LEU A 6 -12.20 -13.09 -15.50
CA LEU A 6 -13.32 -12.16 -15.47
C LEU A 6 -13.59 -11.64 -14.05
N HIS A 7 -13.75 -10.32 -13.93
CA HIS A 7 -14.22 -9.62 -12.72
C HIS A 7 -15.73 -9.33 -12.82
N ALA A 8 -16.28 -8.67 -11.80
CA ALA A 8 -17.67 -8.22 -11.81
C ALA A 8 -17.98 -7.41 -13.08
N GLY A 9 -19.15 -7.68 -13.69
CA GLY A 9 -19.56 -7.06 -14.95
C GLY A 9 -18.91 -7.65 -16.21
N GLY A 10 -18.18 -8.77 -16.11
CA GLY A 10 -17.55 -9.43 -17.26
C GLY A 10 -16.31 -8.71 -17.78
N VAL A 11 -15.72 -7.82 -16.97
CA VAL A 11 -14.50 -7.09 -17.30
C VAL A 11 -13.29 -8.01 -17.14
N GLU A 12 -12.40 -8.02 -18.14
CA GLU A 12 -11.18 -8.81 -18.06
C GLU A 12 -10.20 -8.22 -17.04
N HIS A 13 -9.42 -9.09 -16.39
CA HIS A 13 -8.44 -8.66 -15.40
C HIS A 13 -7.40 -7.70 -15.97
N ARG A 14 -7.05 -7.80 -17.26
CA ARG A 14 -6.11 -6.88 -17.91
C ARG A 14 -6.54 -5.41 -17.82
N ASP A 15 -7.86 -5.15 -17.78
CA ASP A 15 -8.39 -3.79 -17.78
C ASP A 15 -8.35 -3.16 -16.39
N VAL A 16 -8.35 -3.99 -15.34
CA VAL A 16 -8.50 -3.55 -13.94
C VAL A 16 -7.34 -3.95 -13.03
N HIS A 17 -6.30 -4.60 -13.55
CA HIS A 17 -5.18 -5.17 -12.78
C HIS A 17 -4.61 -4.18 -11.75
N ASN A 18 -4.27 -2.97 -12.20
CA ASN A 18 -3.65 -1.95 -11.34
C ASN A 18 -4.61 -1.37 -10.30
N ALA A 19 -5.92 -1.34 -10.59
CA ALA A 19 -6.93 -0.82 -9.67
C ALA A 19 -7.36 -1.83 -8.60
N TYR A 20 -7.10 -3.12 -8.82
CA TYR A 20 -7.54 -4.19 -7.91
C TYR A 20 -7.06 -3.97 -6.46
N GLY A 21 -5.78 -3.64 -6.27
CA GLY A 21 -5.22 -3.37 -4.95
C GLY A 21 -5.87 -2.18 -4.23
N MET A 22 -6.19 -1.12 -4.98
CA MET A 22 -6.90 0.05 -4.44
C MET A 22 -8.30 -0.33 -3.94
N TYR A 23 -9.06 -1.13 -4.70
CA TYR A 23 -10.39 -1.55 -4.27
C TYR A 23 -10.36 -2.44 -3.03
N TYR A 24 -9.39 -3.34 -2.93
CA TYR A 24 -9.20 -4.16 -1.74
C TYR A 24 -8.88 -3.31 -0.49
N HIS A 25 -7.98 -2.32 -0.65
CA HIS A 25 -7.65 -1.36 0.40
C HIS A 25 -8.88 -0.55 0.83
N ALA A 26 -9.64 -0.03 -0.12
CA ALA A 26 -10.87 0.72 0.12
C ALA A 26 -11.93 -0.09 0.87
N ALA A 27 -12.16 -1.35 0.46
CA ALA A 27 -13.13 -2.23 1.10
C ALA A 27 -12.76 -2.53 2.56
N THR A 28 -11.47 -2.74 2.85
CA THR A 28 -10.99 -2.99 4.22
C THR A 28 -11.18 -1.75 5.11
N VAL A 29 -10.86 -0.57 4.58
CA VAL A 29 -11.06 0.71 5.27
C VAL A 29 -12.54 0.95 5.57
N GLN A 30 -13.42 0.66 4.61
CA GLN A 30 -14.85 0.76 4.80
C GLN A 30 -15.34 -0.16 5.93
N GLY A 31 -14.92 -1.42 5.94
CA GLY A 31 -15.31 -2.36 7.00
C GLY A 31 -14.85 -1.93 8.39
N LEU A 32 -13.62 -1.40 8.50
CA LEU A 32 -13.12 -0.83 9.76
C LEU A 32 -13.87 0.44 10.17
N ALA A 33 -14.28 1.29 9.22
CA ALA A 33 -15.08 2.47 9.53
C ALA A 33 -16.47 2.08 10.03
N GLU A 34 -17.09 1.05 9.46
CA GLU A 34 -18.37 0.49 9.90
C GLU A 34 -18.30 -0.10 11.31
N ARG A 35 -17.25 -0.87 11.61
CA ARG A 35 -17.00 -1.32 13.00
C ARG A 35 -16.73 -0.13 13.91
N GLY A 36 -15.91 0.82 13.47
CA GLY A 36 -15.55 2.01 14.26
C GLY A 36 -16.76 2.83 14.69
N ARG A 37 -17.74 3.02 13.80
CA ARG A 37 -19.02 3.67 14.12
C ARG A 37 -19.86 2.91 15.14
N ARG A 38 -19.82 1.57 15.11
CA ARG A 38 -20.64 0.71 15.98
C ARG A 38 -20.02 0.50 17.36
N GLU A 39 -18.71 0.32 17.42
CA GLU A 39 -18.02 -0.26 18.59
C GLU A 39 -16.84 0.56 19.10
N CYS A 40 -16.31 1.49 18.31
CA CYS A 40 -15.05 2.20 18.64
C CYS A 40 -15.20 3.73 18.63
N GLY A 41 -16.39 4.26 18.94
CA GLY A 41 -16.61 5.71 19.08
C GLY A 41 -16.31 6.53 17.83
N GLY A 42 -16.44 5.93 16.63
CA GLY A 42 -16.12 6.60 15.36
C GLY A 42 -14.62 6.68 15.04
N ALA A 43 -13.79 5.81 15.63
CA ALA A 43 -12.36 5.75 15.33
C ALA A 43 -12.06 5.64 13.82
N ARG A 44 -11.07 6.41 13.36
CA ARG A 44 -10.66 6.40 11.95
C ARG A 44 -9.89 5.10 11.63
N PRO A 45 -10.14 4.47 10.47
CA PRO A 45 -9.39 3.28 10.06
C PRO A 45 -7.91 3.54 9.84
N PHE A 46 -7.11 2.52 10.09
CA PHE A 46 -5.73 2.42 9.65
C PHE A 46 -5.54 1.09 8.94
N VAL A 47 -5.18 1.14 7.65
CA VAL A 47 -4.93 -0.05 6.83
C VAL A 47 -3.71 0.25 5.97
N LEU A 48 -2.67 -0.56 6.11
CA LEU A 48 -1.48 -0.51 5.25
C LEU A 48 -1.72 -1.34 3.98
N THR A 49 -1.35 -0.82 2.81
CA THR A 49 -1.40 -1.57 1.55
C THR A 49 -0.03 -1.70 0.87
N ARG A 50 0.16 -2.77 0.09
CA ARG A 50 1.32 -2.92 -0.80
C ARG A 50 1.01 -2.41 -2.20
N ALA A 51 -0.09 -2.89 -2.78
CA ALA A 51 -0.54 -2.49 -4.10
C ALA A 51 -1.48 -1.28 -3.99
N TYR A 52 -1.25 -0.26 -4.81
CA TYR A 52 -2.03 0.96 -4.80
C TYR A 52 -2.14 1.56 -6.21
N PHE A 53 -3.08 2.49 -6.38
CA PHE A 53 -3.32 3.22 -7.62
C PHE A 53 -3.65 4.68 -7.32
N ALA A 54 -3.86 5.49 -8.36
CA ALA A 54 -4.26 6.88 -8.18
C ALA A 54 -5.56 6.98 -7.35
N GLY A 55 -5.50 7.67 -6.21
CA GLY A 55 -6.63 7.78 -5.28
C GLY A 55 -6.50 6.94 -4.00
N SER A 56 -5.52 6.02 -3.93
CA SER A 56 -5.26 5.20 -2.73
C SER A 56 -4.94 6.00 -1.48
N GLN A 57 -4.46 7.25 -1.60
CA GLN A 57 -4.16 8.12 -0.47
C GLN A 57 -5.38 8.44 0.41
N ARG A 58 -6.60 8.23 -0.10
CA ARG A 58 -7.84 8.37 0.67
C ARG A 58 -8.07 7.24 1.66
N HIS A 59 -7.35 6.12 1.51
CA HIS A 59 -7.63 4.86 2.21
C HIS A 59 -6.60 4.54 3.30
N GLY A 60 -5.37 5.04 3.21
CA GLY A 60 -4.39 4.85 4.27
C GLY A 60 -2.96 4.84 3.72
N PRO A 61 -1.98 4.38 4.51
CA PRO A 61 -0.61 4.30 4.06
C PRO A 61 -0.34 3.19 3.05
N ALA A 62 0.78 3.32 2.33
CA ALA A 62 1.42 2.23 1.61
C ALA A 62 2.88 2.05 2.05
N TRP A 63 3.47 0.89 1.78
CA TRP A 63 4.92 0.72 1.92
C TRP A 63 5.56 0.20 0.64
N MET A 64 6.87 0.42 0.50
CA MET A 64 7.63 0.13 -0.72
C MET A 64 7.90 -1.37 -0.95
N GLY A 65 7.29 -2.26 -0.17
CA GLY A 65 7.44 -3.70 -0.31
C GLY A 65 8.78 -4.21 0.20
N ASP A 66 9.12 -5.38 -0.31
CA ASP A 66 10.17 -6.25 0.20
C ASP A 66 11.57 -5.71 -0.20
N ASN A 67 12.10 -4.74 0.56
CA ASN A 67 13.45 -4.17 0.37
C ASN A 67 14.54 -5.04 1.04
N ALA A 68 15.82 -4.68 0.91
CA ALA A 68 16.94 -5.43 1.49
C ALA A 68 17.68 -4.62 2.54
N ALA A 69 18.26 -5.30 3.53
CA ALA A 69 19.12 -4.76 4.57
C ALA A 69 20.48 -4.33 3.99
N SER A 70 20.50 -3.24 3.23
CA SER A 70 21.70 -2.65 2.64
C SER A 70 21.63 -1.12 2.60
N TRP A 71 22.80 -0.47 2.65
CA TRP A 71 22.92 0.98 2.51
C TRP A 71 22.32 1.50 1.20
N ASP A 72 22.43 0.74 0.11
CA ASP A 72 21.85 1.11 -1.18
C ASP A 72 20.32 1.16 -1.12
N HIS A 73 19.67 0.16 -0.51
CA HIS A 73 18.22 0.17 -0.33
C HIS A 73 17.75 1.27 0.64
N LEU A 74 18.54 1.58 1.68
CA LEU A 74 18.27 2.72 2.55
C LEU A 74 18.31 4.03 1.75
N ALA A 75 19.34 4.25 0.94
CA ALA A 75 19.45 5.45 0.11
C ALA A 75 18.34 5.54 -0.96
N LEU A 76 17.98 4.41 -1.57
CA LEU A 76 16.88 4.33 -2.55
C LEU A 76 15.52 4.68 -1.93
N SER A 77 15.30 4.33 -0.66
CA SER A 77 14.03 4.60 0.02
C SER A 77 13.65 6.08 -0.08
N VAL A 78 14.59 7.00 0.19
CA VAL A 78 14.34 8.46 0.13
C VAL A 78 13.77 8.88 -1.22
N ARG A 79 14.34 8.40 -2.32
CA ARG A 79 13.89 8.75 -3.68
C ARG A 79 12.51 8.17 -3.98
N MET A 80 12.25 6.92 -3.58
CA MET A 80 10.96 6.26 -3.78
C MET A 80 9.84 6.93 -2.99
N LEU A 81 10.09 7.24 -1.71
CA LEU A 81 9.11 7.91 -0.83
C LEU A 81 8.78 9.31 -1.34
N LEU A 82 9.79 10.07 -1.80
CA LEU A 82 9.57 11.40 -2.39
C LEU A 82 8.80 11.32 -3.72
N SER A 83 9.13 10.37 -4.59
CA SER A 83 8.39 10.16 -5.85
C SER A 83 6.93 9.81 -5.61
N SER A 84 6.66 8.91 -4.67
CA SER A 84 5.30 8.51 -4.30
C SER A 84 4.52 9.67 -3.65
N SER A 85 5.20 10.47 -2.83
CA SER A 85 4.62 11.68 -2.23
C SER A 85 4.27 12.73 -3.28
N ALA A 86 5.17 12.98 -4.25
CA ALA A 86 4.93 13.90 -5.36
C ALA A 86 3.77 13.44 -6.26
N ALA A 87 3.55 12.13 -6.37
CA ALA A 87 2.42 11.53 -7.08
C ALA A 87 1.11 11.50 -6.26
N GLY A 88 1.09 12.11 -5.07
CA GLY A 88 -0.12 12.26 -4.25
C GLY A 88 -0.35 11.14 -3.24
N MET A 89 0.65 10.29 -2.95
CA MET A 89 0.59 9.24 -1.92
C MET A 89 1.59 9.52 -0.78
N PRO A 90 1.46 10.61 -0.02
CA PRO A 90 2.50 11.05 0.94
C PRO A 90 2.58 10.21 2.22
N HIS A 91 1.55 9.45 2.55
CA HIS A 91 1.58 8.54 3.70
C HIS A 91 2.22 7.22 3.24
N ASN A 92 3.55 7.22 3.14
CA ASN A 92 4.30 6.06 2.66
C ASN A 92 5.55 5.79 3.51
N GLY A 93 6.09 4.58 3.40
CA GLY A 93 7.28 4.16 4.14
C GLY A 93 8.04 3.02 3.45
N ALA A 94 9.24 2.74 3.95
CA ALA A 94 10.02 1.55 3.62
C ALA A 94 10.37 0.83 4.94
N ASP A 95 10.61 -0.48 4.86
CA ASP A 95 10.92 -1.26 6.07
C ASP A 95 12.28 -0.82 6.62
N VAL A 96 12.29 -0.33 7.86
CA VAL A 96 13.50 0.10 8.58
C VAL A 96 14.33 -1.15 8.90
N GLY A 97 15.62 -1.11 8.56
CA GLY A 97 16.52 -2.27 8.65
C GLY A 97 16.45 -3.22 7.45
N GLY A 98 15.44 -3.10 6.58
CA GLY A 98 15.26 -3.92 5.39
C GLY A 98 14.51 -5.23 5.65
N PHE A 99 13.68 -5.66 4.68
CA PHE A 99 12.90 -6.90 4.76
C PHE A 99 13.77 -8.15 4.58
N PHE A 100 14.67 -8.15 3.59
CA PHE A 100 15.59 -9.26 3.33
C PHE A 100 16.96 -9.04 3.96
N GLY A 101 17.50 -10.08 4.59
CA GLY A 101 18.85 -10.08 5.18
C GLY A 101 18.86 -9.64 6.64
N ASN A 102 20.06 -9.34 7.15
CA ASN A 102 20.26 -8.86 8.51
C ASN A 102 21.15 -7.61 8.45
N PRO A 103 20.67 -6.43 8.88
CA PRO A 103 21.48 -5.22 8.87
C PRO A 103 22.63 -5.35 9.88
N SER A 104 23.73 -4.64 9.63
CA SER A 104 24.72 -4.41 10.69
C SER A 104 24.09 -3.53 11.78
N VAL A 105 24.70 -3.47 12.96
CA VAL A 105 24.21 -2.59 14.04
C VAL A 105 24.21 -1.10 13.64
N GLU A 106 25.10 -0.72 12.72
CA GLU A 106 25.22 0.66 12.22
C GLU A 106 24.17 1.03 11.17
N LEU A 107 23.76 0.06 10.36
CA LEU A 107 22.78 0.24 9.28
C LEU A 107 21.36 0.38 9.83
#